data_AF-A0A251SH08-F1
#
_entry.id   AF-A0A251SH08-F1
#
_cell.length_a   1.000
_cell.length_b   1.000
_cell.length_c   1.000
_cell.angle_alpha   90.00
_cell.angle_beta   90.00
_cell.angle_gamma   90.00
#
_symmetry.space_group_name_H-M   'P 1'
#
loop_
_entity.id
_entity.type
_entity.pdbx_description
1 polymer ?
#
loop_
_entity_poly.entity_id
_entity_poly.type
_entity_poly.pdbx_seq_one_letter_code
_entity_poly.pdbx_strand_id
1 'polypeptide(L)'
;MIRDIFMYMDRTYIPSHEICLNSWTNNIICYIETRLQVTLFEIVQKERNGEVINRGLMRDIIKIFYRGESQQLIECCDCLEYLKKTEKCLDEEIDRVAQYLDAKSEVKIIDLVEKEMIESQMNCIVSGLVNMITEDKYNDLAWIYNFFRRLPNGLKMIQDVMTSHIRVTGKQLVINPEQVKDPLEFVQRLSEEKHKHDKIISLAFNND
;
A
#
# COMPACT_ATOMS: atom_id res chain seq x y z
N MET A 1 11.82 10.08 14.94
CA MET A 1 11.64 10.87 13.71
C MET A 1 12.48 12.13 13.70
N ILE A 2 12.22 13.19 14.49
CA ILE A 2 13.08 14.39 14.37
C ILE A 2 14.53 14.15 14.86
N ARG A 3 14.74 13.58 16.06
CA ARG A 3 16.07 13.14 16.53
C ARG A 3 16.86 12.35 15.48
N ASP A 4 16.16 11.66 14.61
CA ASP A 4 16.72 10.77 13.62
C ASP A 4 17.12 11.53 12.35
N ILE A 5 16.30 12.50 11.93
CA ILE A 5 16.66 13.51 10.91
C ILE A 5 17.94 14.25 11.34
N PHE A 6 18.07 14.55 12.63
CA PHE A 6 19.29 15.14 13.21
C PHE A 6 20.46 14.17 13.24
N MET A 7 20.23 12.89 13.54
CA MET A 7 21.26 11.86 13.51
C MET A 7 21.88 11.75 12.10
N TYR A 8 21.10 11.91 11.04
CA TYR A 8 21.62 11.99 9.68
C TYR A 8 22.47 13.23 9.46
N MET A 9 21.93 14.42 9.77
CA MET A 9 22.65 15.70 9.66
C MET A 9 24.05 15.64 10.32
N ASP A 10 24.13 15.07 11.51
CA ASP A 10 25.38 14.93 12.26
C ASP A 10 26.32 13.84 11.68
N ARG A 11 25.78 12.81 11.01
CA ARG A 11 26.57 11.71 10.41
C ARG A 11 27.17 12.05 9.04
N THR A 12 26.49 12.83 8.22
CA THR A 12 26.90 13.06 6.81
C THR A 12 27.45 14.45 6.52
N TYR A 13 27.14 15.48 7.32
CA TYR A 13 27.53 16.85 6.98
C TYR A 13 27.96 17.66 8.20
N ILE A 14 29.27 17.60 8.46
CA ILE A 14 29.99 18.62 9.23
C ILE A 14 30.75 19.51 8.23
N PRO A 15 30.05 20.23 7.32
CA PRO A 15 30.41 21.65 7.15
C PRO A 15 29.25 22.55 6.68
N SER A 16 29.02 23.64 7.42
CA SER A 16 28.11 24.77 7.12
C SER A 16 26.61 24.45 6.91
N HIS A 17 25.79 25.11 7.72
CA HIS A 17 24.39 24.78 7.98
C HIS A 17 23.45 24.89 6.75
N GLU A 18 23.75 25.75 5.77
CA GLU A 18 22.90 25.98 4.60
C GLU A 18 23.09 24.94 3.47
N ILE A 19 24.33 24.51 3.23
CA ILE A 19 24.65 23.62 2.10
C ILE A 19 24.10 22.21 2.37
N CYS A 20 24.19 21.76 3.62
CA CYS A 20 23.68 20.45 4.04
C CYS A 20 22.15 20.35 3.91
N LEU A 21 21.44 21.38 4.35
CA LEU A 21 19.99 21.42 4.31
C LEU A 21 19.46 21.46 2.87
N ASN A 22 20.07 22.26 1.99
CA ASN A 22 19.68 22.28 0.57
C ASN A 22 19.93 20.95 -0.14
N SER A 23 21.00 20.23 0.22
CA SER A 23 21.29 18.90 -0.31
C SER A 23 20.32 17.82 0.21
N TRP A 24 19.88 17.94 1.47
CA TRP A 24 18.85 17.10 2.08
C TRP A 24 17.48 17.28 1.40
N THR A 25 17.03 18.52 1.18
CA THR A 25 15.75 18.80 0.49
C THR A 25 15.77 18.30 -0.95
N ASN A 26 16.92 18.37 -1.63
CA ASN A 26 17.06 17.95 -3.03
C ASN A 26 17.25 16.43 -3.23
N ASN A 27 17.61 15.65 -2.21
CA ASN A 27 17.83 14.19 -2.37
C ASN A 27 16.78 13.33 -1.66
N ILE A 28 16.26 13.79 -0.51
CA ILE A 28 15.29 13.00 0.27
C ILE A 28 13.84 13.35 -0.10
N ILE A 29 13.61 14.57 -0.58
CA ILE A 29 12.28 15.18 -0.62
C ILE A 29 11.80 15.45 -2.06
N CYS A 30 12.60 15.16 -3.08
CA CYS A 30 12.27 15.40 -4.51
C CYS A 30 10.97 14.76 -5.02
N TYR A 31 10.35 13.85 -4.28
CA TYR A 31 9.07 13.22 -4.62
C TYR A 31 7.84 13.83 -3.94
N ILE A 32 8.04 14.74 -3.00
CA ILE A 32 6.98 15.39 -2.23
C ILE A 32 6.64 16.72 -2.89
N GLU A 33 5.35 17.00 -3.17
CA GLU A 33 4.88 18.32 -3.62
C GLU A 33 5.59 19.46 -2.87
N THR A 34 6.06 20.46 -3.62
CA THR A 34 6.96 21.56 -3.16
C THR A 34 6.53 22.21 -1.83
N ARG A 35 5.22 22.22 -1.54
CA ARG A 35 4.64 22.81 -0.32
C ARG A 35 4.91 21.99 0.95
N LEU A 36 4.94 20.67 0.85
CA LEU A 36 5.13 19.80 2.00
C LEU A 36 6.62 19.64 2.34
N GLN A 37 7.49 19.83 1.35
CA GLN A 37 8.93 20.05 1.54
C GLN A 37 9.20 21.29 2.42
N VAL A 38 8.58 22.43 2.07
CA VAL A 38 8.74 23.69 2.81
C VAL A 38 8.28 23.53 4.26
N THR A 39 7.15 22.85 4.47
CA THR A 39 6.59 22.66 5.82
C THR A 39 7.47 21.73 6.67
N LEU A 40 7.96 20.62 6.12
CA LEU A 40 8.88 19.72 6.84
C LEU A 40 10.23 20.41 7.14
N PHE A 41 10.73 21.21 6.20
CA PHE A 41 11.93 22.02 6.39
C PHE A 41 11.77 23.03 7.53
N GLU A 42 10.66 23.78 7.55
CA GLU A 42 10.36 24.74 8.62
C GLU A 42 10.28 24.05 9.99
N ILE A 43 9.68 22.86 10.06
CA ILE A 43 9.62 22.07 11.30
C ILE A 43 11.02 21.65 11.73
N VAL A 44 11.85 21.12 10.82
CA VAL A 44 13.22 20.73 11.17
C VAL A 44 14.03 21.93 11.67
N GLN A 45 13.91 23.10 11.04
CA GLN A 45 14.61 24.32 11.48
C GLN A 45 14.19 24.80 12.86
N LYS A 46 12.89 24.78 13.16
CA LYS A 46 12.38 25.15 14.50
C LYS A 46 13.00 24.27 15.57
N GLU A 47 13.20 22.97 15.31
CA GLU A 47 13.81 22.07 16.31
C GLU A 47 15.27 22.43 16.55
N ARG A 48 15.98 22.80 15.46
CA ARG A 48 17.41 23.16 15.51
C ARG A 48 17.63 24.39 16.35
N ASN A 49 16.69 25.32 16.28
CA ASN A 49 16.68 26.54 17.08
C ASN A 49 16.30 26.28 18.55
N GLY A 50 16.06 25.02 18.93
CA GLY A 50 15.66 24.63 20.28
C GLY A 50 14.16 24.84 20.56
N GLU A 51 13.36 25.10 19.54
CA GLU A 51 11.92 25.26 19.70
C GLU A 51 11.24 23.90 19.94
N VAL A 52 10.27 23.88 20.85
CA VAL A 52 9.48 22.67 21.10
C VAL A 52 8.56 22.41 19.92
N ILE A 53 8.80 21.31 19.21
CA ILE A 53 7.95 20.90 18.10
C ILE A 53 6.80 20.01 18.53
N ASN A 54 5.65 20.32 17.97
CA ASN A 54 4.49 19.47 18.07
C ASN A 54 4.67 18.25 17.14
N ARG A 55 5.15 17.16 17.71
CA ARG A 55 5.31 15.87 17.03
C ARG A 55 3.98 15.32 16.45
N GLY A 56 2.84 15.73 17.01
CA GLY A 56 1.53 15.44 16.47
C GLY A 56 1.30 16.10 15.11
N LEU A 57 1.60 17.40 15.00
CA LEU A 57 1.50 18.13 13.73
C LEU A 57 2.36 17.49 12.63
N MET A 58 3.59 17.10 12.95
CA MET A 58 4.48 16.46 11.98
C MET A 58 3.90 15.15 11.45
N ARG A 59 3.38 14.30 12.36
CA ARG A 59 2.72 13.06 11.98
C ARG A 59 1.49 13.33 11.11
N ASP A 60 0.69 14.34 11.45
CA ASP A 60 -0.54 14.64 10.71
C ASP A 60 -0.25 15.22 9.32
N ILE A 61 0.83 15.99 9.15
CA ILE A 61 1.31 16.44 7.84
C ILE A 61 1.70 15.25 6.95
N ILE A 62 2.46 14.29 7.50
CA ILE A 62 2.88 13.10 6.75
C ILE A 62 1.68 12.23 6.37
N LYS A 63 0.68 12.11 7.26
CA LYS A 63 -0.58 11.42 6.91
C LYS A 63 -1.31 12.11 5.77
N ILE A 64 -1.44 13.44 5.81
CA ILE A 64 -2.10 14.21 4.75
C ILE A 64 -1.38 14.01 3.42
N PHE A 65 -0.03 13.95 3.43
CA PHE A 65 0.77 13.67 2.25
C PHE A 65 0.41 12.32 1.60
N TYR A 66 0.58 11.21 2.32
CA TYR A 66 0.34 9.87 1.75
C TYR A 66 -1.12 9.64 1.41
N ARG A 67 -2.06 10.27 2.15
CA ARG A 67 -3.48 10.25 1.78
C ARG A 67 -3.73 10.96 0.45
N GLY A 68 -3.13 12.14 0.25
CA GLY A 68 -3.27 12.89 -0.99
C GLY A 68 -2.66 12.15 -2.17
N GLU A 69 -1.45 11.59 -2.00
CA GLU A 69 -0.79 10.76 -3.01
C GLU A 69 -1.62 9.52 -3.35
N SER A 70 -2.11 8.81 -2.33
CA SER A 70 -2.99 7.65 -2.50
C SER A 70 -4.24 7.99 -3.32
N GLN A 71 -4.91 9.12 -3.03
CA GLN A 71 -6.07 9.57 -3.79
C GLN A 71 -5.73 9.85 -5.25
N GLN A 72 -4.64 10.57 -5.53
CA GLN A 72 -4.19 10.84 -6.90
C GLN A 72 -3.88 9.56 -7.68
N LEU A 73 -3.23 8.58 -7.04
CA LEU A 73 -2.92 7.30 -7.66
C LEU A 73 -4.19 6.50 -7.97
N ILE A 74 -5.17 6.48 -7.08
CA ILE A 74 -6.45 5.78 -7.32
C ILE A 74 -7.21 6.36 -8.50
N GLU A 75 -7.18 7.67 -8.68
CA GLU A 75 -7.85 8.34 -9.80
C GLU A 75 -7.21 8.01 -11.16
N CYS A 76 -5.91 7.69 -11.17
CA CYS A 76 -5.12 7.56 -12.40
C CYS A 76 -4.66 6.13 -12.72
N CYS A 77 -4.81 5.17 -11.81
CA CYS A 77 -4.24 3.82 -11.93
C CYS A 77 -5.27 2.73 -11.68
N ASP A 78 -5.02 1.55 -12.26
CA ASP A 78 -5.72 0.34 -11.85
C ASP A 78 -5.17 -0.20 -10.51
N CYS A 79 -5.89 -1.16 -9.92
CA CYS A 79 -5.54 -1.71 -8.60
C CYS A 79 -4.14 -2.34 -8.56
N LEU A 80 -3.69 -3.00 -9.64
CA LEU A 80 -2.37 -3.63 -9.65
C LEU A 80 -1.27 -2.58 -9.73
N GLU A 81 -1.41 -1.59 -10.61
CA GLU A 81 -0.47 -0.49 -10.74
C GLU A 81 -0.38 0.34 -9.45
N TYR A 82 -1.54 0.61 -8.82
CA TYR A 82 -1.62 1.27 -7.53
C TYR A 82 -0.81 0.53 -6.44
N LEU A 83 -1.02 -0.79 -6.32
CA LEU A 83 -0.32 -1.59 -5.31
C LEU A 83 1.19 -1.71 -5.61
N LYS A 84 1.60 -1.79 -6.89
CA LYS A 84 3.01 -1.76 -7.28
C LYS A 84 3.70 -0.45 -6.90
N LYS A 85 3.01 0.68 -7.10
CA LYS A 85 3.52 2.00 -6.66
C LYS A 85 3.58 2.09 -5.14
N THR A 86 2.60 1.50 -4.45
CA THR A 86 2.59 1.43 -2.98
C THR A 86 3.74 0.57 -2.45
N GLU A 87 4.02 -0.60 -3.05
CA GLU A 87 5.19 -1.42 -2.71
C GLU A 87 6.49 -0.62 -2.88
N LYS A 88 6.67 0.00 -4.04
CA LYS A 88 7.85 0.82 -4.31
C LYS A 88 8.00 1.95 -3.29
N CYS A 89 6.91 2.61 -2.92
CA CYS A 89 6.92 3.65 -1.89
C CYS A 89 7.37 3.09 -0.53
N LEU A 90 6.85 1.93 -0.12
CA LEU A 90 7.27 1.27 1.12
C LEU A 90 8.77 0.94 1.11
N ASP A 91 9.27 0.35 0.02
CA ASP A 91 10.70 0.04 -0.13
C ASP A 91 11.57 1.30 -0.06
N GLU A 92 11.16 2.38 -0.74
CA GLU A 92 11.85 3.67 -0.70
C GLU A 92 11.85 4.29 0.71
N GLU A 93 10.78 4.14 1.49
CA GLU A 93 10.75 4.60 2.88
C GLU A 93 11.60 3.73 3.81
N ILE A 94 11.65 2.40 3.60
CA ILE A 94 12.56 1.51 4.34
C ILE A 94 14.01 1.95 4.10
N ASP A 95 14.40 2.13 2.83
CA ASP A 95 15.73 2.59 2.46
C ASP A 95 16.03 3.98 3.04
N ARG A 96 15.06 4.88 3.01
CA ARG A 96 15.19 6.22 3.58
C ARG A 96 15.36 6.16 5.10
N VAL A 97 14.61 5.32 5.80
CA VAL A 97 14.78 5.14 7.24
C VAL A 97 16.17 4.58 7.55
N ALA A 98 16.60 3.55 6.82
CA ALA A 98 17.91 2.92 7.04
C ALA A 98 19.07 3.88 6.81
N GLN A 99 18.97 4.76 5.82
CA GLN A 99 20.01 5.74 5.49
C GLN A 99 19.99 6.97 6.40
N TYR A 100 18.80 7.44 6.77
CA TYR A 100 18.62 8.79 7.30
C TYR A 100 18.02 8.83 8.71
N LEU A 101 17.47 7.73 9.24
CA LEU A 101 16.74 7.73 10.51
C LEU A 101 17.20 6.61 11.46
N ASP A 102 16.72 6.65 12.71
CA ASP A 102 16.93 5.59 13.70
C ASP A 102 15.97 4.45 13.36
N ALA A 103 16.44 3.21 13.51
CA ALA A 103 15.66 2.02 13.20
C ALA A 103 14.30 1.97 13.91
N LYS A 104 14.14 2.63 15.08
CA LYS A 104 12.85 2.71 15.80
C LYS A 104 11.80 3.58 15.10
N SER A 105 12.19 4.38 14.11
CA SER A 105 11.26 5.14 13.28
C SER A 105 10.71 4.34 12.10
N GLU A 106 11.36 3.24 11.71
CA GLU A 106 10.95 2.40 10.59
C GLU A 106 9.51 1.94 10.76
N VAL A 107 9.25 1.19 11.83
CA VAL A 107 7.93 0.66 12.16
C VAL A 107 6.86 1.77 12.15
N LYS A 108 7.18 2.97 12.67
CA LYS A 108 6.21 4.07 12.76
C LYS A 108 5.89 4.70 11.41
N ILE A 109 6.86 4.74 10.49
CA ILE A 109 6.69 5.30 9.15
C ILE A 109 5.97 4.26 8.28
N ILE A 110 6.41 3.01 8.31
CA ILE A 110 5.79 1.90 7.57
C ILE A 110 4.32 1.73 7.99
N ASP A 111 4.01 1.68 9.29
CA ASP A 111 2.62 1.61 9.77
C ASP A 111 1.76 2.78 9.27
N LEU A 112 2.34 3.98 9.15
CA LEU A 112 1.63 5.17 8.69
C LEU A 112 1.35 5.08 7.18
N VAL A 113 2.35 4.67 6.39
CA VAL A 113 2.22 4.49 4.93
C VAL A 113 1.21 3.40 4.62
N GLU A 114 1.33 2.23 5.25
CA GLU A 114 0.37 1.12 5.11
C GLU A 114 -1.04 1.57 5.48
N LYS A 115 -1.21 2.35 6.56
CA LYS A 115 -2.51 2.86 6.96
C LYS A 115 -3.14 3.80 5.92
N GLU A 116 -2.40 4.77 5.43
CA GLU A 116 -2.96 5.78 4.51
C GLU A 116 -3.07 5.25 3.06
N MET A 117 -2.16 4.38 2.62
CA MET A 117 -2.16 3.83 1.26
C MET A 117 -2.89 2.50 1.11
N ILE A 118 -2.96 1.67 2.16
CA ILE A 118 -3.56 0.33 2.08
C ILE A 118 -4.88 0.33 2.84
N GLU A 119 -4.85 0.49 4.17
CA GLU A 119 -6.06 0.37 4.99
C GLU A 119 -7.16 1.36 4.59
N SER A 120 -6.78 2.61 4.31
CA SER A 120 -7.73 3.66 3.94
C SER A 120 -8.41 3.44 2.58
N GLN A 121 -7.84 2.55 1.75
CA GLN A 121 -8.28 2.31 0.37
C GLN A 121 -8.82 0.89 0.15
N MET A 122 -9.11 0.18 1.24
CA MET A 122 -9.55 -1.22 1.21
C MET A 122 -10.71 -1.47 0.24
N ASN A 123 -11.72 -0.61 0.20
CA ASN A 123 -12.87 -0.81 -0.68
C ASN A 123 -12.47 -0.83 -2.17
N CYS A 124 -11.54 0.05 -2.57
CA CYS A 124 -11.03 0.09 -3.94
C CYS A 124 -10.21 -1.16 -4.26
N ILE A 125 -9.33 -1.56 -3.34
CA ILE A 125 -8.46 -2.74 -3.51
C ILE A 125 -9.29 -4.02 -3.59
N VAL A 126 -10.30 -4.18 -2.72
CA VAL A 126 -11.21 -5.33 -2.74
C VAL A 126 -11.96 -5.40 -4.06
N SER A 127 -12.45 -4.27 -4.57
CA SER A 127 -13.10 -4.21 -5.89
C SER A 127 -12.14 -4.63 -7.01
N GLY A 128 -10.90 -4.14 -6.99
CA GLY A 128 -9.86 -4.52 -7.95
C GLY A 128 -9.53 -6.01 -7.93
N LEU A 129 -9.41 -6.60 -6.73
CA LEU A 129 -9.23 -8.04 -6.56
C LEU A 129 -10.38 -8.86 -7.13
N VAL A 130 -11.63 -8.46 -6.87
CA VAL A 130 -12.82 -9.12 -7.43
C VAL A 130 -12.81 -9.05 -8.95
N ASN A 131 -12.41 -7.92 -9.54
CA ASN A 131 -12.26 -7.80 -10.99
C ASN A 131 -11.19 -8.75 -11.54
N MET A 132 -10.04 -8.85 -10.89
CA MET A 132 -8.97 -9.78 -11.31
C MET A 132 -9.38 -11.25 -11.20
N ILE A 133 -10.14 -11.61 -10.16
CA ILE A 133 -10.74 -12.95 -10.04
C ILE A 133 -11.72 -13.15 -11.19
N THR A 134 -12.60 -12.19 -11.46
CA THR A 134 -13.62 -12.30 -12.51
C THR A 134 -13.00 -12.44 -13.91
N GLU A 135 -11.92 -11.70 -14.19
CA GLU A 135 -11.21 -11.65 -15.48
C GLU A 135 -10.10 -12.70 -15.64
N ASP A 136 -9.97 -13.66 -14.72
CA ASP A 136 -8.97 -14.75 -14.78
C ASP A 136 -7.52 -14.24 -14.86
N LYS A 137 -7.20 -13.12 -14.21
CA LYS A 137 -5.87 -12.50 -14.18
C LYS A 137 -4.93 -13.18 -13.18
N TYR A 138 -4.63 -14.46 -13.41
CA TYR A 138 -3.87 -15.29 -12.45
C TYR A 138 -2.47 -14.75 -12.10
N ASN A 139 -1.74 -14.17 -13.05
CA ASN A 139 -0.42 -13.59 -12.79
C ASN A 139 -0.51 -12.36 -11.88
N ASP A 140 -1.52 -11.53 -12.07
CA ASP A 140 -1.74 -10.32 -11.27
C ASP A 140 -2.17 -10.74 -9.85
N LEU A 141 -3.05 -11.74 -9.74
CA LEU A 141 -3.44 -12.34 -8.47
C LEU A 141 -2.24 -12.95 -7.72
N ALA A 142 -1.31 -13.59 -8.43
CA ALA A 142 -0.09 -14.15 -7.84
C ALA A 142 0.78 -13.05 -7.24
N TRP A 143 0.94 -11.95 -7.97
CA TRP A 143 1.69 -10.79 -7.48
C TRP A 143 1.01 -10.19 -6.23
N ILE A 144 -0.31 -9.98 -6.28
CA ILE A 144 -1.05 -9.39 -5.16
C ILE A 144 -1.02 -10.30 -3.93
N TYR A 145 -1.17 -11.61 -4.09
CA TYR A 145 -1.06 -12.57 -3.00
C TYR A 145 0.32 -12.48 -2.32
N ASN A 146 1.40 -12.44 -3.09
CA ASN A 146 2.75 -12.30 -2.53
C ASN A 146 2.96 -10.93 -1.86
N PHE A 147 2.37 -9.86 -2.39
CA PHE A 147 2.39 -8.55 -1.76
C PHE A 147 1.70 -8.58 -0.39
N PHE A 148 0.44 -9.02 -0.32
CA PHE A 148 -0.34 -9.09 0.93
C PHE A 148 0.17 -10.13 1.92
N ARG A 149 0.91 -11.15 1.47
CA ARG A 149 1.55 -12.14 2.35
C ARG A 149 2.53 -11.51 3.34
N ARG A 150 3.16 -10.40 2.96
CA ARG A 150 4.12 -9.68 3.81
C ARG A 150 3.45 -8.72 4.79
N LEU A 151 2.20 -8.35 4.53
CA LEU A 151 1.46 -7.37 5.34
C LEU A 151 0.77 -8.03 6.53
N PRO A 152 0.69 -7.33 7.68
CA PRO A 152 -0.09 -7.79 8.81
C PRO A 152 -1.56 -7.96 8.41
N ASN A 153 -2.13 -9.14 8.66
CA ASN A 153 -3.50 -9.52 8.27
C ASN A 153 -3.79 -9.51 6.75
N GLY A 154 -2.80 -9.34 5.88
CA GLY A 154 -3.02 -9.25 4.44
C GLY A 154 -3.59 -10.54 3.83
N LEU A 155 -3.07 -11.71 4.22
CA LEU A 155 -3.64 -12.99 3.79
C LEU A 155 -5.09 -13.18 4.25
N LYS A 156 -5.43 -12.69 5.44
CA LYS A 156 -6.80 -12.76 5.96
C LYS A 156 -7.75 -11.95 5.07
N MET A 157 -7.31 -10.78 4.62
CA MET A 157 -8.06 -9.96 3.67
C MET A 157 -8.28 -10.69 2.33
N ILE A 158 -7.24 -11.31 1.74
CA ILE A 158 -7.38 -12.11 0.52
C ILE A 158 -8.37 -13.27 0.71
N GLN A 159 -8.28 -14.00 1.82
CA GLN A 159 -9.20 -15.08 2.15
C GLN A 159 -10.65 -14.60 2.28
N ASP A 160 -10.86 -13.45 2.91
CA ASP A 160 -12.21 -12.89 3.11
C ASP A 160 -12.82 -12.43 1.77
N VAL A 161 -12.01 -11.83 0.88
CA VAL A 161 -12.43 -11.47 -0.49
C VAL A 161 -12.80 -12.71 -1.30
N MET A 162 -11.93 -13.73 -1.32
CA MET A 162 -12.20 -14.98 -2.02
C MET A 162 -13.44 -15.68 -1.49
N THR A 163 -13.58 -15.79 -0.16
CA THR A 163 -14.75 -16.41 0.49
C THR A 163 -16.03 -15.67 0.13
N SER A 164 -16.00 -14.33 0.17
CA SER A 164 -17.14 -13.51 -0.20
C SER A 164 -17.52 -13.70 -1.67
N HIS A 165 -16.53 -13.65 -2.57
CA HIS A 165 -16.73 -13.83 -4.00
C HIS A 165 -17.37 -15.18 -4.31
N ILE A 166 -16.79 -16.28 -3.83
CA ILE A 166 -17.30 -17.65 -4.01
C ILE A 166 -18.75 -17.77 -3.50
N ARG A 167 -19.05 -17.20 -2.34
CA ARG A 167 -20.42 -17.24 -1.78
C ARG A 167 -21.41 -16.48 -2.66
N VAL A 168 -21.02 -15.32 -3.18
CA VAL A 168 -21.89 -14.49 -4.03
C VAL A 168 -22.11 -15.16 -5.38
N THR A 169 -21.06 -15.59 -6.07
CA THR A 169 -21.15 -16.25 -7.38
C THR A 169 -21.87 -17.58 -7.28
N GLY A 170 -21.51 -18.41 -6.29
CA GLY A 170 -22.18 -19.68 -6.03
C GLY A 170 -23.67 -19.52 -5.72
N LYS A 171 -24.05 -18.49 -4.94
CA LYS A 171 -25.46 -18.20 -4.67
C LYS A 171 -26.22 -17.78 -5.94
N GLN A 172 -25.61 -16.97 -6.80
CA GLN A 172 -26.21 -16.56 -8.07
C GLN A 172 -26.48 -17.76 -8.98
N LEU A 173 -25.54 -18.70 -9.07
CA LEU A 173 -25.65 -19.93 -9.86
C LEU A 173 -26.84 -20.81 -9.45
N VAL A 174 -27.15 -20.87 -8.16
CA VAL A 174 -28.18 -21.79 -7.63
C VAL A 174 -29.56 -21.13 -7.51
N ILE A 175 -29.62 -19.80 -7.34
CA ILE A 175 -30.91 -19.10 -7.15
C ILE A 175 -31.53 -18.68 -8.48
N ASN A 176 -30.73 -18.37 -9.50
CA ASN A 176 -31.26 -17.86 -10.76
C ASN A 176 -32.03 -18.97 -11.51
N PRO A 177 -33.37 -18.86 -11.68
CA PRO A 177 -34.17 -19.93 -12.27
C PRO A 177 -33.70 -20.30 -13.67
N GLU A 178 -33.27 -19.31 -14.47
CA GLU A 178 -32.74 -19.54 -15.83
C GLU A 178 -31.47 -20.39 -15.82
N GLN A 179 -30.66 -20.28 -14.77
CA GLN A 179 -29.40 -21.01 -14.66
C GLN A 179 -29.56 -22.45 -14.14
N VAL A 180 -30.75 -22.80 -13.64
CA VAL A 180 -31.05 -24.13 -13.10
C VAL A 180 -31.94 -24.95 -14.05
N LYS A 181 -32.46 -24.33 -15.13
CA LYS A 181 -33.37 -24.99 -16.08
C LYS A 181 -32.77 -26.21 -16.76
N ASP A 182 -31.52 -26.11 -17.21
CA ASP A 182 -30.81 -27.20 -17.86
C ASP A 182 -29.83 -27.85 -16.87
N PRO A 183 -30.05 -29.11 -16.45
CA PRO A 183 -29.20 -29.77 -15.47
C PRO A 183 -27.75 -29.94 -15.94
N LEU A 184 -27.52 -30.13 -17.24
CA LEU A 184 -26.19 -30.35 -17.78
C LEU A 184 -25.39 -29.04 -17.76
N GLU A 185 -25.98 -27.94 -18.26
CA GLU A 185 -25.40 -26.59 -18.23
C GLU A 185 -25.20 -26.09 -16.79
N PHE A 186 -26.11 -26.41 -15.89
CA PHE A 186 -25.96 -26.11 -14.46
C PHE A 186 -24.73 -26.79 -13.85
N VAL A 187 -24.60 -28.12 -14.04
CA VAL A 187 -23.44 -28.89 -13.55
C VAL A 187 -22.15 -28.40 -14.20
N GLN A 188 -22.18 -28.09 -15.50
CA GLN A 188 -21.04 -27.57 -16.22
C GLN A 188 -20.55 -26.25 -15.63
N ARG A 189 -21.44 -25.28 -15.38
CA ARG A 189 -21.08 -24.00 -14.75
C ARG A 189 -20.49 -24.16 -13.35
N LEU A 190 -21.06 -25.05 -12.53
CA LEU A 190 -20.48 -25.35 -11.22
C LEU A 190 -19.08 -25.94 -11.32
N SER A 191 -18.86 -26.83 -12.30
CA SER A 191 -17.55 -27.44 -12.54
C SER A 191 -16.54 -26.41 -13.03
N GLU A 192 -16.92 -25.56 -13.98
CA GLU A 192 -16.09 -24.46 -14.49
C GLU A 192 -15.70 -23.51 -13.36
N GLU A 193 -16.65 -23.16 -12.50
CA GLU A 193 -16.40 -22.23 -11.41
C GLU A 193 -15.48 -22.85 -10.35
N LYS A 194 -15.66 -24.14 -10.03
CA LYS A 194 -14.69 -24.87 -9.21
C LYS A 194 -13.30 -24.86 -9.84
N HIS A 195 -13.18 -25.23 -11.11
CA HIS A 195 -11.90 -25.29 -11.81
C HIS A 195 -11.17 -23.95 -11.85
N LYS A 196 -11.91 -22.84 -11.97
CA LYS A 196 -11.35 -21.50 -11.89
C LYS A 196 -10.70 -21.23 -10.54
N HIS A 197 -11.37 -21.55 -9.44
CA HIS A 197 -10.80 -21.37 -8.10
C HIS A 197 -9.62 -22.32 -7.84
N ASP A 198 -9.67 -23.56 -8.33
CA ASP A 198 -8.55 -24.50 -8.28
C ASP A 198 -7.31 -23.94 -9.03
N LYS A 199 -7.52 -23.27 -10.16
CA LYS A 199 -6.45 -22.56 -10.90
C LYS A 199 -5.89 -21.39 -10.12
N ILE A 200 -6.73 -20.59 -9.45
CA ILE A 200 -6.23 -19.48 -8.61
C ILE A 200 -5.32 -20.03 -7.50
N ILE A 201 -5.76 -21.08 -6.79
CA ILE A 201 -4.99 -21.67 -5.68
C ILE A 201 -3.64 -22.21 -6.20
N SER A 202 -3.68 -22.96 -7.30
CA SER A 202 -2.48 -23.61 -7.85
C SER A 202 -1.51 -22.66 -8.55
N LEU A 203 -2.00 -21.66 -9.29
CA LEU A 203 -1.18 -20.75 -10.09
C LEU A 203 -0.81 -19.47 -9.35
N ALA A 204 -1.67 -18.95 -8.48
CA ALA A 204 -1.47 -17.67 -7.79
C ALA A 204 -1.09 -17.82 -6.32
N PHE A 205 -1.69 -18.77 -5.59
CA PHE A 205 -1.54 -18.85 -4.13
C PHE A 205 -0.56 -19.94 -3.67
N ASN A 206 0.27 -20.49 -4.57
CA ASN A 206 1.28 -21.50 -4.28
C ASN A 206 0.75 -22.79 -3.62
N ASN A 207 -0.52 -23.13 -3.83
CA ASN A 207 -1.21 -24.26 -3.17
C ASN A 207 -1.35 -24.12 -1.64
N ASP A 208 -1.33 -22.88 -1.12
CA ASP A 208 -1.81 -22.55 0.23
C ASP A 208 -3.34 -22.54 0.27
#